data_AF-A0A0E3JPP8-F1
#
_entry.id   AF-A0A0E3JPP8-F1
#
_cell.length_a   1.000
_cell.length_b   1.000
_cell.length_c   1.000
_cell.angle_alpha   90.00
_cell.angle_beta   90.00
_cell.angle_gamma   90.00
#
_symmetry.space_group_name_H-M   'P 1'
#
loop_
_entity.id
_entity.type
_entity.pdbx_description
1 polymer ?
#
loop_
_entity_poly.entity_id
_entity_poly.type
_entity_poly.pdbx_seq_one_letter_code
_entity_poly.pdbx_strand_id
1 'polypeptide(L)'
;WILTKGASAFTYLTYVVLLFLICSSSVACNDISRDMLSPNITSSSSSLGRHVRSYKYLEGDVRWRKLFSFTKYFLKIDRNGKVGG
;
A
#
# COMPACT_ATOMS: atom_id res chain seq x y z
N TRP A 1 -5.05 -17.60 42.51
CA TRP A 1 -6.33 -17.53 41.76
C TRP A 1 -6.64 -16.16 41.15
N ILE A 2 -5.64 -15.29 40.94
CA ILE A 2 -5.83 -14.00 40.25
C ILE A 2 -4.73 -13.92 39.20
N LEU A 3 -4.99 -14.37 37.97
CA LEU A 3 -4.44 -13.80 36.73
C LEU A 3 -4.92 -14.51 35.44
N THR A 4 -6.16 -15.01 35.34
CA THR A 4 -6.63 -15.65 34.08
C THR A 4 -7.83 -15.00 33.42
N LYS A 5 -8.39 -13.92 34.01
CA LYS A 5 -9.55 -13.22 33.42
C LYS A 5 -9.21 -12.22 32.31
N GLY A 6 -7.93 -12.01 31.99
CA GLY A 6 -7.51 -11.09 30.92
C GLY A 6 -7.62 -11.67 29.52
N ALA A 7 -7.69 -12.99 29.36
CA ALA A 7 -7.47 -13.66 28.07
C ALA A 7 -8.53 -13.35 26.99
N SER A 8 -9.78 -13.04 27.36
CA SER A 8 -10.87 -12.82 26.39
C SER A 8 -10.94 -11.41 25.80
N ALA A 9 -10.33 -10.41 26.44
CA ALA A 9 -10.26 -9.06 25.89
C ALA A 9 -9.20 -8.95 24.77
N PHE A 10 -8.15 -9.75 24.86
CA PHE A 10 -7.08 -9.81 23.85
C PHE A 10 -7.54 -10.48 22.54
N THR A 11 -8.50 -11.40 22.60
CA THR A 11 -9.05 -12.05 21.41
C THR A 11 -10.00 -11.15 20.61
N TYR A 12 -10.73 -10.24 21.28
CA TYR A 12 -11.57 -9.24 20.60
C TYR A 12 -10.72 -8.19 19.86
N LEU A 13 -9.66 -7.70 20.51
CA LEU A 13 -8.74 -6.71 19.92
C LEU A 13 -8.04 -7.26 18.67
N THR A 14 -7.63 -8.53 18.71
CA THR A 14 -7.00 -9.20 17.56
C THR A 14 -7.96 -9.39 16.39
N TYR A 15 -9.23 -9.70 16.64
CA TYR A 15 -10.25 -9.85 15.59
C TYR A 15 -10.59 -8.52 14.89
N VAL A 16 -10.69 -7.43 15.65
CA VAL A 16 -10.97 -6.08 15.10
C VAL A 16 -9.82 -5.58 14.21
N VAL A 17 -8.56 -5.83 14.60
CA VAL A 17 -7.38 -5.47 13.79
C VAL A 17 -7.34 -6.28 12.48
N LEU A 18 -7.73 -7.56 12.52
CA LEU A 18 -7.84 -8.40 11.34
C LEU A 18 -8.91 -7.91 10.35
N LEU A 19 -10.09 -7.50 10.84
CA LEU A 19 -11.15 -6.93 10.00
C LEU A 19 -10.71 -5.61 9.32
N PHE A 20 -9.94 -4.77 10.01
CA PHE A 20 -9.45 -3.51 9.44
C PHE A 20 -8.43 -3.71 8.30
N LEU A 21 -7.58 -4.74 8.41
CA LEU A 21 -6.63 -5.13 7.35
C LEU A 21 -7.36 -5.65 6.10
N ILE A 22 -8.47 -6.37 6.26
CA ILE A 22 -9.28 -6.89 5.14
C ILE A 22 -10.06 -5.76 4.44
N CYS A 23 -10.60 -4.80 5.19
CA CYS A 23 -11.26 -3.62 4.60
C CYS A 23 -10.29 -2.75 3.78
N SER A 24 -9.00 -2.72 4.18
CA SER A 24 -7.95 -1.94 3.51
C SER A 24 -7.53 -2.54 2.16
N SER A 25 -7.63 -3.87 1.98
CA SER A 25 -7.32 -4.54 0.72
C SER A 25 -8.48 -4.52 -0.28
N SER A 26 -9.71 -4.29 0.16
CA SER A 26 -10.88 -4.11 -0.73
C SER A 26 -10.87 -2.77 -1.50
N VAL A 27 -9.97 -1.84 -1.15
CA VAL A 27 -9.76 -0.54 -1.82
C VAL A 27 -8.42 -0.54 -2.58
N ALA A 28 -8.04 -1.68 -3.18
CA ALA A 28 -7.07 -1.72 -4.26
C ALA A 28 -7.80 -2.13 -5.54
N CYS A 29 -7.94 -1.17 -6.45
CA CYS A 29 -8.78 -1.22 -7.64
C CYS A 29 -8.57 -2.48 -8.49
N ASN A 30 -9.59 -3.34 -8.58
CA ASN A 30 -9.68 -4.34 -9.63
C ASN A 30 -10.34 -3.70 -10.85
N ASP A 31 -9.59 -2.91 -11.62
CA ASP A 31 -10.02 -2.54 -12.98
C ASP A 31 -9.63 -3.68 -13.95
N ILE A 32 -10.26 -4.83 -13.74
CA ILE A 32 -10.27 -5.90 -14.74
C ILE A 32 -11.38 -5.51 -15.72
N SER A 33 -10.91 -4.96 -16.84
CA SER A 33 -11.59 -4.85 -18.12
C SER A 33 -12.73 -5.87 -18.26
N ARG A 34 -13.97 -5.38 -18.19
CA ARG A 34 -15.14 -6.06 -18.75
C ARG A 34 -15.62 -5.24 -19.93
N ASP A 35 -14.99 -5.52 -21.06
CA ASP A 35 -15.51 -5.16 -22.36
C ASP A 35 -16.88 -5.85 -22.61
N MET A 36 -17.75 -5.08 -23.28
CA MET A 36 -18.89 -5.51 -24.08
C MET A 36 -20.16 -6.01 -23.37
N LEU A 37 -21.15 -5.12 -23.20
CA LEU A 37 -22.37 -5.08 -24.03
C LEU A 37 -23.40 -4.03 -23.53
N SER A 38 -23.87 -3.23 -24.49
CA SER A 38 -25.23 -2.63 -24.61
C SER A 38 -25.41 -1.13 -24.36
N PRO A 39 -26.18 -0.41 -25.21
CA PRO A 39 -26.01 1.02 -25.46
C PRO A 39 -27.08 1.93 -24.85
N ASN A 40 -26.70 3.21 -24.73
CA ASN A 40 -27.54 4.41 -24.64
C ASN A 40 -28.29 4.63 -23.31
N ILE A 41 -27.89 5.66 -22.57
CA ILE A 41 -28.75 6.79 -22.11
C ILE A 41 -27.84 7.85 -21.46
N THR A 42 -27.97 9.06 -21.98
CA THR A 42 -27.47 10.35 -21.49
C THR A 42 -27.23 10.45 -19.99
N SER A 43 -25.98 10.66 -19.61
CA SER A 43 -25.63 11.43 -18.41
C SER A 43 -24.50 12.39 -18.74
N SER A 44 -24.83 13.65 -18.54
CA SER A 44 -24.04 14.85 -18.73
C SER A 44 -22.72 14.80 -17.96
N SER A 45 -21.68 15.41 -18.57
CA SER A 45 -20.38 15.79 -17.97
C SER A 45 -19.31 14.70 -17.77
N SER A 46 -19.20 13.74 -18.68
CA SER A 46 -17.93 12.99 -18.80
C SER A 46 -16.88 13.84 -19.55
N SER A 47 -15.69 13.93 -18.97
CA SER A 47 -14.47 14.56 -19.50
C SER A 47 -14.42 16.09 -19.58
N LEU A 48 -14.68 16.80 -18.47
CA LEU A 48 -13.89 18.01 -18.21
C LEU A 48 -12.46 17.53 -17.95
N GLY A 49 -11.60 17.65 -18.96
CA GLY A 49 -10.21 17.21 -18.93
C GLY A 49 -9.49 17.79 -17.72
N ARG A 50 -9.42 17.01 -16.64
CA ARG A 50 -8.47 17.25 -15.56
C ARG A 50 -7.11 16.99 -16.19
N HIS A 51 -6.49 18.06 -16.67
CA HIS A 51 -5.13 18.03 -17.19
C HIS A 51 -4.24 17.30 -16.17
N VAL A 52 -3.85 16.07 -16.49
CA VAL A 52 -2.92 15.28 -15.68
C VAL A 52 -1.61 16.06 -15.66
N ARG A 53 -1.30 16.68 -14.53
CA ARG A 53 -0.01 17.37 -14.34
C ARG A 53 1.07 16.29 -14.23
N SER A 54 1.84 16.11 -15.29
CA SER A 54 3.11 15.38 -15.19
C SER A 54 4.09 16.25 -14.40
N TYR A 55 4.47 15.77 -13.22
CA TYR A 55 5.55 16.34 -12.43
C TYR A 55 6.80 15.50 -12.67
N LYS A 56 7.77 16.04 -13.40
CA LYS A 56 9.03 15.34 -13.70
C LYS A 56 9.81 14.87 -12.46
N TYR A 57 9.60 15.50 -11.30
CA TYR A 57 10.24 15.07 -10.05
C TYR A 57 9.53 13.89 -9.36
N LEU A 58 8.37 13.48 -9.87
CA LEU A 58 7.66 12.26 -9.50
C LEU A 58 7.83 11.16 -10.57
N GLU A 59 8.41 11.49 -11.73
CA GLU A 59 8.81 10.49 -12.74
C GLU A 59 10.03 9.73 -12.18
N GLY A 60 9.85 8.43 -11.96
CA GLY A 60 10.83 7.61 -11.26
C GLY A 60 10.67 7.80 -9.76
N ASP A 61 10.02 6.83 -9.12
CA ASP A 61 9.76 6.85 -7.68
C ASP A 61 11.08 6.85 -6.88
N VAL A 62 11.57 8.03 -6.51
CA VAL A 62 12.78 8.20 -5.71
C VAL A 62 12.45 7.82 -4.27
N ARG A 63 12.71 6.56 -3.92
CA ARG A 63 12.47 6.03 -2.58
C ARG A 63 13.76 5.96 -1.79
N TRP A 64 13.87 6.80 -0.76
CA TRP A 64 14.96 6.71 0.22
C TRP A 64 14.68 5.60 1.21
N ARG A 65 15.56 4.59 1.27
CA ARG A 65 15.46 3.44 2.18
C ARG A 65 16.83 3.09 2.73
N LYS A 66 16.87 2.52 3.94
CA LYS A 66 18.04 1.83 4.49
C LYS A 66 17.78 0.33 4.40
N LEU A 67 18.72 -0.44 3.88
CA LEU A 67 18.62 -1.90 3.79
C LEU A 67 19.29 -2.51 5.01
N PHE A 68 18.53 -3.23 5.83
CA PHE A 68 19.03 -3.91 7.02
C PHE A 68 19.19 -5.41 6.73
N SER A 69 20.37 -5.95 7.03
CA SER A 69 20.69 -7.36 6.84
C SER A 69 20.17 -8.23 7.99
N PHE A 70 19.90 -9.50 7.71
CA PHE A 70 19.59 -10.51 8.72
C PHE A 70 20.71 -10.64 9.77
N THR A 71 21.96 -10.49 9.33
CA THR A 71 23.19 -10.48 10.14
C THR A 71 23.40 -9.19 10.95
N LYS A 72 22.35 -8.36 11.08
CA LYS A 72 22.29 -7.19 11.98
C LYS A 72 23.24 -6.04 11.63
N TYR A 73 23.37 -5.73 10.34
CA TYR A 73 24.08 -4.54 9.85
C TYR A 73 23.28 -3.82 8.74
N PHE A 74 23.65 -2.59 8.40
CA PHE A 74 23.00 -1.84 7.31
C PHE A 74 23.88 -1.85 6.06
N LEU A 75 23.32 -2.16 4.89
CA LEU A 75 24.08 -2.09 3.65
C LEU A 75 24.59 -0.67 3.39
N LYS A 76 25.89 -0.55 3.09
CA LYS A 76 26.56 0.71 2.73
C LYS A 76 27.31 0.52 1.42
N ILE A 77 27.36 1.59 0.63
CA ILE A 77 28.19 1.70 -0.55
C ILE A 77 29.08 2.93 -0.35
N ASP A 78 30.38 2.68 -0.25
CA ASP A 78 31.38 3.72 -0.07
C ASP A 78 31.56 4.54 -1.35
N ARG A 79 32.18 5.73 -1.23
CA ARG A 79 32.46 6.60 -2.38
C ARG A 79 33.40 5.97 -3.42
N ASN A 80 34.21 5.01 -2.99
CA ASN A 80 35.09 4.21 -3.85
C ASN A 80 34.36 3.01 -4.49
N GLY A 81 33.06 2.86 -4.26
CA GLY A 81 32.24 1.77 -4.79
C GLY A 81 32.29 0.47 -3.97
N LYS A 82 33.03 0.44 -2.86
CA LYS A 82 33.08 -0.74 -1.98
C LYS A 82 31.74 -0.95 -1.29
N VAL A 83 31.24 -2.19 -1.32
CA VAL A 83 30.00 -2.59 -0.64
C VAL A 83 30.34 -3.18 0.74
N GLY A 84 29.62 -2.75 1.78
CA GLY A 84 29.85 -3.17 3.17
C GLY A 84 28.59 -3.13 4.04
N GLY A 85 28.77 -3.41 5.34
CA GLY A 85 27.73 -3.42 6.39
C GLY A 85 27.93 -2.36 7.47
#